data_AF-A0A6L2JNQ6-F1
#
_entry.id   AF-A0A6L2JNQ6-F1
#
_cell.length_a   1.000
_cell.length_b   1.000
_cell.length_c   1.000
_cell.angle_alpha   90.00
_cell.angle_beta   90.00
_cell.angle_gamma   90.00
#
_symmetry.space_group_name_H-M   'P 1'
#
loop_
_entity.id
_entity.type
_entity.pdbx_description
1 polymer ?
#
loop_
_entity_poly.entity_id
_entity_poly.type
_entity_poly.pdbx_seq_one_letter_code
_entity_poly.pdbx_strand_id
1 'polypeptide(L)'
;MDWLSKYHAKIFYDEKVVHIPIDGETLIIRGDRNKTRLNLISCIKTKRYISRDSQIFMIQVMDEKRLEDIPVVKEFPDVFPQDLPGLPPVRQVEFQIALIPGTSHVARAPYRLAPLEMRELSNHL
;
A
#
# COMPACT_ATOMS: atom_id res chain seq x y z
N MET A 1 -8.05 19.61 3.82
CA MET A 1 -8.32 19.73 2.37
C MET A 1 -7.63 18.59 1.68
N ASP A 2 -8.36 17.74 0.97
CA ASP A 2 -7.78 16.63 0.24
C ASP A 2 -7.17 17.09 -1.08
N TRP A 3 -6.27 16.26 -1.62
CA TRP A 3 -5.53 16.55 -2.85
C TRP A 3 -6.46 16.80 -4.04
N LEU A 4 -7.57 16.06 -4.14
CA LEU A 4 -8.54 16.19 -5.24
C LEU A 4 -9.20 17.58 -5.28
N SER A 5 -9.57 18.11 -4.11
CA SER A 5 -10.14 19.45 -4.00
C SER A 5 -9.12 20.52 -4.38
N LYS A 6 -7.86 20.37 -3.97
CA LYS A 6 -6.76 21.29 -4.30
C LYS A 6 -6.56 21.44 -5.82
N TYR A 7 -6.76 20.37 -6.58
CA TYR A 7 -6.56 20.36 -8.03
C TYR A 7 -7.87 20.37 -8.83
N HIS A 8 -9.01 20.68 -8.20
CA HIS A 8 -10.33 20.74 -8.86
C HIS A 8 -10.65 19.48 -9.70
N ALA A 9 -10.28 18.31 -9.18
CA ALA A 9 -10.47 17.05 -9.88
C ALA A 9 -11.98 16.73 -10.04
N LYS A 10 -12.39 16.31 -11.24
CA LYS A 10 -13.75 15.85 -11.55
C LYS A 10 -13.74 14.35 -11.78
N ILE A 11 -14.57 13.62 -11.04
CA ILE A 11 -14.66 12.16 -11.12
C ILE A 11 -15.93 11.77 -11.87
N PHE A 12 -15.76 11.07 -12.99
CA PHE A 12 -16.81 10.46 -13.79
C PHE A 12 -16.84 8.97 -13.49
N TYR A 13 -17.74 8.57 -12.60
CA TYR A 13 -17.77 7.23 -12.03
C TYR A 13 -18.18 6.15 -13.05
N ASP A 14 -19.16 6.46 -13.89
CA ASP A 14 -19.67 5.62 -14.96
C ASP A 14 -18.60 5.27 -16.00
N GLU A 15 -17.79 6.25 -16.39
CA GLU A 15 -16.71 6.06 -17.35
C GLU A 15 -15.43 5.52 -16.69
N LYS A 16 -15.39 5.52 -15.34
CA LYS A 16 -14.21 5.31 -14.49
C LYS A 16 -13.08 6.25 -14.86
N VAL A 17 -13.35 7.55 -14.95
CA VAL A 17 -12.38 8.57 -15.39
C VAL A 17 -12.29 9.71 -14.36
N VAL A 18 -11.08 10.24 -14.16
CA VAL A 18 -10.83 11.45 -13.38
C VAL A 18 -10.19 12.50 -14.28
N HIS A 19 -10.79 13.69 -14.34
CA HIS A 19 -10.26 14.85 -15.05
C HIS A 19 -9.62 15.81 -14.07
N ILE A 20 -8.40 16.26 -14.36
CA ILE A 20 -7.67 17.23 -13.54
C ILE A 20 -7.20 18.37 -14.45
N PRO A 21 -7.63 19.62 -14.22
CA PRO A 21 -7.12 20.76 -14.97
C PRO A 21 -5.68 21.08 -14.55
N ILE A 22 -4.76 21.12 -15.51
CA ILE A 22 -3.35 21.48 -15.31
C ILE A 22 -2.97 22.48 -16.42
N ASP A 23 -2.61 23.71 -16.05
CA ASP A 23 -2.08 24.76 -16.93
C ASP A 23 -2.86 24.98 -18.25
N GLY A 24 -4.19 24.93 -18.17
CA GLY A 24 -5.09 25.15 -19.31
C GLY A 24 -5.39 23.88 -20.13
N GLU A 25 -4.69 22.78 -19.86
CA GLU A 25 -4.99 21.45 -20.39
C GLU A 25 -5.73 20.60 -19.35
N THR A 26 -6.38 19.52 -19.80
CA THR A 26 -7.06 18.57 -18.89
C THR A 26 -6.37 17.23 -18.93
N LEU A 27 -5.77 16.84 -17.80
CA LEU A 27 -5.23 15.49 -17.60
C LEU A 27 -6.40 14.52 -17.37
N ILE A 28 -6.47 13.47 -18.18
CA ILE A 28 -7.53 12.46 -18.14
C ILE A 28 -6.95 11.14 -17.62
N ILE A 29 -7.29 10.77 -16.39
CA ILE A 29 -6.87 9.52 -15.76
C ILE A 29 -8.02 8.51 -15.87
N ARG A 30 -7.81 7.39 -16.56
CA ARG A 30 -8.83 6.34 -16.71
C ARG A 30 -8.49 5.16 -15.79
N GLY A 31 -9.44 4.76 -14.94
CA GLY A 31 -9.35 3.57 -14.13
C GLY A 31 -9.21 2.32 -14.99
N ASP A 32 -8.52 1.32 -14.45
CA ASP A 32 -8.17 0.11 -15.18
C ASP A 32 -9.41 -0.60 -15.74
N ARG A 33 -9.43 -0.74 -17.07
CA ARG A 33 -10.42 -1.54 -17.79
C ARG A 33 -9.74 -2.88 -18.01
N ASN A 34 -10.24 -3.95 -17.38
CA ASN A 34 -9.80 -5.35 -17.57
C ASN A 34 -9.90 -5.84 -19.04
N LYS A 35 -9.06 -5.28 -19.89
CA LYS A 35 -8.67 -5.64 -21.24
C LYS A 35 -7.32 -4.99 -21.40
N THR A 36 -6.26 -5.80 -21.41
CA THR A 36 -4.92 -5.36 -21.78
C THR A 36 -5.00 -4.47 -23.02
N ARG A 37 -4.92 -3.15 -22.84
CA ARG A 37 -4.88 -2.17 -23.95
C ARG A 37 -3.54 -2.24 -24.70
N LEU A 38 -2.63 -3.09 -24.23
CA LEU A 38 -1.37 -3.38 -24.87
C LEU A 38 -1.58 -4.55 -25.82
N ASN A 39 -1.56 -4.27 -27.12
CA ASN A 39 -1.41 -5.30 -28.14
C ASN A 39 -0.02 -5.90 -27.99
N LEU A 40 0.09 -7.02 -27.28
CA LEU A 40 1.33 -7.79 -27.22
C LEU A 40 1.64 -8.32 -28.62
N ILE A 41 2.67 -7.77 -29.26
CA ILE A 41 3.13 -8.20 -30.58
C ILE A 41 4.31 -9.13 -30.42
N SER A 42 4.44 -10.12 -31.32
CA SER A 42 5.60 -11.01 -31.32
C SER A 42 6.88 -10.24 -31.70
N CYS A 43 8.03 -10.80 -31.32
CA CYS A 43 9.35 -10.29 -31.72
C CYS A 43 9.51 -10.20 -33.26
N ILE A 44 8.86 -11.09 -34.01
CA ILE A 44 8.85 -11.09 -35.48
C ILE A 44 8.08 -9.88 -36.02
N LYS A 45 6.90 -9.56 -35.47
CA LYS A 45 6.15 -8.37 -35.85
C LYS A 45 6.90 -7.09 -35.48
N THR A 46 7.59 -7.09 -34.34
CA THR A 46 8.42 -5.97 -33.87
C THR A 46 9.51 -5.64 -34.88
N LYS A 47 10.28 -6.64 -35.38
CA LYS A 47 11.30 -6.42 -36.43
C LYS A 47 10.73 -5.80 -37.71
N ARG A 48 9.52 -6.20 -38.12
CA ARG A 48 8.84 -5.64 -39.31
C ARG A 48 8.39 -4.19 -39.13
N TYR A 49 8.05 -3.77 -37.91
CA TYR A 49 7.69 -2.38 -37.63
C TYR A 49 8.92 -1.48 -37.53
N ILE A 50 10.01 -1.98 -36.95
CA ILE A 50 11.32 -1.29 -36.96
C ILE A 50 11.79 -1.05 -38.39
N SER A 51 11.67 -2.04 -39.28
CA SER A 51 12.07 -1.88 -40.69
C SER A 51 11.15 -0.94 -41.50
N ARG A 52 10.07 -0.44 -40.91
CA ARG A 52 9.11 0.49 -41.51
C ARG A 52 9.11 1.85 -40.81
N ASP A 53 10.18 2.15 -40.06
CA ASP A 53 10.35 3.38 -39.28
C ASP A 53 9.18 3.69 -38.31
N SER A 54 8.50 2.65 -37.82
CA SER A 54 7.41 2.80 -36.86
C SER A 54 7.96 2.93 -35.44
N GLN A 55 7.40 3.83 -34.63
CA GLN A 55 7.75 3.98 -33.21
C GLN A 55 7.15 2.83 -32.39
N ILE A 56 7.97 2.14 -31.60
CA ILE A 56 7.57 1.01 -30.76
C ILE A 56 7.97 1.32 -29.32
N PHE A 57 7.04 1.12 -28.38
CA PHE A 57 7.31 1.20 -26.95
C PHE A 57 7.48 -0.20 -26.37
N MET A 58 8.58 -0.44 -25.67
CA MET A 58 8.84 -1.69 -24.96
C MET A 58 8.59 -1.48 -23.48
N ILE A 59 7.79 -2.34 -22.87
CA ILE A 59 7.54 -2.35 -21.43
C ILE A 59 8.18 -3.61 -20.88
N GLN A 60 9.12 -3.46 -19.96
CA GLN A 60 9.66 -4.56 -19.18
C GLN A 60 8.84 -4.70 -17.91
N VAL A 61 8.19 -5.85 -17.74
CA VAL A 61 7.59 -6.23 -16.46
C VAL A 61 8.71 -6.82 -15.62
N MET A 62 9.13 -6.12 -14.57
CA MET A 62 9.96 -6.71 -13.52
C MET A 62 9.04 -7.40 -12.53
N ASP A 63 9.45 -8.58 -12.04
CA ASP A 63 8.78 -9.23 -10.92
C ASP A 63 8.64 -8.27 -9.74
N GLU A 64 7.59 -8.46 -8.95
CA GLU A 64 7.39 -7.74 -7.71
C GLU A 64 8.65 -7.88 -6.85
N LYS A 65 9.26 -6.74 -6.50
CA LYS A 65 10.42 -6.73 -5.62
C LYS A 65 10.00 -7.34 -4.29
N ARG A 66 10.75 -8.33 -3.81
CA ARG A 66 10.50 -8.90 -2.50
C ARG A 66 10.75 -7.83 -1.44
N LEU A 67 10.13 -7.94 -0.27
CA LEU A 67 10.31 -6.95 0.81
C LEU A 67 11.80 -6.86 1.18
N GLU A 68 12.49 -8.00 1.14
CA GLU A 68 13.93 -8.12 1.28
C GLU A 68 14.74 -7.30 0.26
N ASP A 69 14.18 -6.90 -0.89
CA ASP A 69 14.88 -6.12 -1.92
C ASP A 69 14.83 -4.61 -1.71
N ILE A 70 14.05 -4.13 -0.73
CA ILE A 70 13.97 -2.73 -0.37
C ILE A 70 15.30 -2.32 0.29
N PRO A 71 16.01 -1.28 -0.19
CA PRO A 71 17.33 -0.90 0.33
C PRO A 71 17.36 -0.72 1.85
N VAL A 72 16.33 -0.09 2.41
CA VAL A 72 16.21 0.13 3.87
C VAL A 72 16.05 -1.18 4.64
N VAL A 73 15.39 -2.19 4.07
CA VAL A 73 15.19 -3.49 4.73
C VAL A 73 16.51 -4.28 4.70
N LYS A 74 17.24 -4.23 3.57
CA LYS A 74 18.58 -4.82 3.45
C LYS A 74 19.59 -4.21 4.43
N GLU A 75 19.48 -2.92 4.68
CA GLU A 75 20.39 -2.19 5.58
C GLU A 75 20.13 -2.50 7.06
N PHE A 76 18.89 -2.83 7.43
CA PHE A 76 18.48 -3.06 8.82
C PHE A 76 17.77 -4.42 9.02
N PRO A 77 18.45 -5.56 8.78
CA PRO A 77 17.83 -6.89 8.92
C PRO A 77 17.38 -7.17 10.36
N ASP A 78 18.08 -6.61 11.35
CA ASP A 78 17.76 -6.79 12.78
C ASP A 78 16.50 -6.03 13.21
N VAL A 79 16.11 -4.98 12.47
CA VAL A 79 14.91 -4.17 12.72
C VAL A 79 13.69 -4.74 12.00
N PHE A 80 13.92 -5.42 10.88
CA PHE A 80 12.87 -6.08 10.08
C PHE A 80 13.05 -7.61 10.05
N PRO A 81 13.06 -8.29 11.21
CA PRO A 81 13.14 -9.74 11.21
C PRO A 81 11.84 -10.33 10.66
N GLN A 82 11.94 -11.53 10.07
CA GLN A 82 10.79 -12.23 9.50
C GLN A 82 9.73 -12.55 10.57
N ASP A 83 10.16 -12.78 11.81
CA ASP A 83 9.33 -12.96 12.99
C ASP A 83 9.80 -12.01 14.11
N LEU A 84 8.86 -11.44 14.87
CA LEU A 84 9.20 -10.53 15.98
C LEU A 84 9.89 -11.32 17.11
N PRO A 85 10.99 -10.80 17.70
CA PRO A 85 11.81 -11.52 18.69
C PRO A 85 11.15 -11.68 20.08
N GLY A 86 9.84 -11.51 20.19
CA GLY A 86 9.09 -11.55 21.44
C GLY A 86 9.07 -10.21 22.18
N LEU A 87 9.01 -10.27 23.52
CA LEU A 87 9.00 -9.07 24.36
C LEU A 87 10.32 -8.31 24.23
N PRO A 88 10.28 -6.96 24.25
CA PRO A 88 11.50 -6.18 24.28
C PRO A 88 12.32 -6.54 25.53
N PRO A 89 13.66 -6.49 25.46
CA PRO A 89 14.50 -6.71 26.62
C PRO A 89 14.14 -5.73 27.74
N VAL A 90 14.41 -6.14 28.99
CA VAL A 90 14.17 -5.32 30.18
C VAL A 90 14.86 -3.97 29.99
N ARG A 91 14.06 -2.91 29.88
CA ARG A 91 14.56 -1.55 29.71
C ARG A 91 15.11 -1.07 31.06
N GLN A 92 16.21 -0.31 31.04
CA GLN A 92 16.77 0.30 32.25
C GLN A 92 15.86 1.37 32.87
N VAL A 93 14.87 1.85 32.11
CA VAL A 93 13.91 2.87 32.53
C VAL A 93 12.57 2.23 32.79
N GLU A 94 12.07 2.40 34.01
CA GLU A 94 10.70 2.05 34.37
C GLU A 94 9.73 3.13 33.87
N PHE A 95 8.70 2.72 33.15
CA PHE A 95 7.62 3.61 32.75
C PHE A 95 6.58 3.67 33.86
N GLN A 96 6.41 4.84 34.46
CA GLN A 96 5.38 5.08 35.46
C GLN A 96 4.17 5.75 34.81
N ILE A 97 2.97 5.24 35.11
CA ILE A 97 1.71 5.88 34.70
C ILE A 97 1.31 6.87 35.81
N ALA A 98 1.59 8.15 35.60
CA ALA A 98 1.14 9.20 36.51
C ALA A 98 -0.38 9.43 36.31
N LEU A 99 -1.16 9.19 37.36
CA LEU A 99 -2.58 9.52 37.37
C LEU A 99 -2.79 10.94 37.91
N ILE A 100 -3.77 11.64 37.33
CA ILE A 100 -4.23 12.91 37.90
C ILE A 100 -4.86 12.62 39.28
N PRO A 101 -4.49 13.35 40.36
CA PRO A 101 -5.07 13.12 41.68
C PRO A 101 -6.61 13.13 41.64
N GLY A 102 -7.23 12.13 42.28
CA GLY A 102 -8.69 11.94 42.26
C GLY A 102 -9.24 11.13 41.08
N THR A 103 -8.39 10.65 40.16
CA THR A 103 -8.81 9.73 39.10
C THR A 103 -9.14 8.35 39.68
N SER A 104 -10.39 7.92 39.55
CA SER A 104 -10.81 6.56 39.86
C SER A 104 -10.40 5.58 38.77
N HIS A 105 -10.06 4.34 39.15
CA HIS A 105 -9.81 3.27 38.18
C HIS A 105 -11.05 2.97 37.34
N VAL A 106 -10.84 2.70 36.05
CA VAL A 106 -11.90 2.27 35.14
C VAL A 106 -11.99 0.75 35.16
N ALA A 107 -13.09 0.22 35.67
CA ALA A 107 -13.46 -1.19 35.53
C ALA A 107 -14.63 -1.30 34.54
N ARG A 108 -14.47 -2.09 33.49
CA ARG A 108 -15.52 -2.39 32.51
C ARG A 108 -15.60 -3.90 32.31
N ALA A 109 -16.81 -4.41 32.12
CA ALA A 109 -17.00 -5.82 31.76
C ALA A 109 -16.33 -6.09 30.39
N PRO A 110 -15.65 -7.22 30.21
CA PRO A 110 -15.15 -7.63 28.90
C PRO A 110 -16.28 -7.71 27.88
N TYR A 111 -15.95 -7.43 26.61
CA TYR A 111 -16.90 -7.66 25.53
C TYR A 111 -17.22 -9.15 25.38
N ARG A 112 -18.43 -9.45 24.91
CA ARG A 112 -18.81 -10.81 24.55
C ARG A 112 -18.13 -11.16 23.23
N LEU A 113 -17.34 -12.22 23.23
CA LEU A 113 -16.65 -12.75 22.06
C LEU A 113 -17.26 -14.09 21.67
N ALA A 114 -17.27 -14.39 20.38
CA ALA A 114 -17.66 -15.70 19.88
C ALA A 114 -16.61 -16.77 20.29
N PRO A 115 -16.99 -18.06 20.35
CA PRO A 115 -16.04 -19.13 20.72
C PRO A 115 -14.77 -19.18 19.85
N LEU A 116 -14.85 -18.82 18.57
CA LEU A 116 -13.70 -18.76 17.67
C LEU A 116 -12.74 -17.63 18.05
N GLU A 117 -13.27 -16.42 18.26
CA GLU A 117 -12.49 -15.25 18.67
C GLU A 117 -11.81 -15.46 20.03
N MET A 118 -12.50 -16.12 20.97
CA MET A 118 -11.92 -16.51 22.27
C MET A 118 -10.74 -17.48 22.10
N ARG A 119 -10.87 -18.45 21.19
CA ARG A 119 -9.79 -19.40 20.89
C ARG A 119 -8.60 -18.70 20.24
N GLU A 120 -8.85 -17.77 19.32
CA GLU A 120 -7.80 -16.96 18.70
C GLU A 120 -7.09 -16.10 19.74
N LEU A 121 -7.82 -15.41 20.62
CA LEU A 121 -7.24 -14.62 21.71
C LEU A 121 -6.38 -15.48 22.65
N SER A 122 -6.82 -16.69 23.01
CA SER A 122 -6.05 -17.58 23.87
C SER A 122 -4.75 -18.08 23.24
N ASN A 123 -4.64 -18.10 21.91
CA ASN A 123 -3.40 -18.51 21.24
C ASN A 123 -2.33 -17.41 21.27
N HIS A 124 -2.69 -16.17 21.60
CA HIS A 124 -1.78 -15.02 21.66
C HIS A 124 -1.37 -14.65 23.10
N LEU A 125 -1.94 -15.32 24.11
CA LEU A 125 -1.64 -15.16 25.53
C LEU A 125 -0.63 -16.23 25.97
#